data_AF-A0A2N4XK44-F1
#
_entry.id   AF-A0A2N4XK44-F1
#
_cell.length_a   1.000
_cell.length_b   1.000
_cell.length_c   1.000
_cell.angle_alpha   90.00
_cell.angle_beta   90.00
_cell.angle_gamma   90.00
#
_symmetry.space_group_name_H-M   'P 1'
#
loop_
_entity.id
_entity.type
_entity.pdbx_description
1 polymer ?
#
loop_
_entity_poly.entity_id
_entity_poly.type
_entity_poly.pdbx_seq_one_letter_code
_entity_poly.pdbx_strand_id
1 'polypeptide(L)'
;MVLPSYVTRESALGMPGIGLLLIGWIGIGNHIYAWLANPLIIFCFFGMKNKPTLCLYLSIAALVLSLDFMNVKSLGFDSSRDIAAGQVLSVGLGGAIWLLSIILTIFACATFFREKHLAQKIEHEDEQSS
;
A
#
# COMPACT_ATOMS: atom_id res chain seq x y z
N MET A 1 -6.34 -13.31 0.92
CA MET A 1 -5.41 -12.99 -0.19
C MET A 1 -4.58 -14.25 -0.48
N VAL A 2 -5.07 -15.09 -1.39
CA VAL A 2 -4.48 -16.40 -1.71
C VAL A 2 -3.44 -16.29 -2.83
N LEU A 3 -3.55 -15.24 -3.65
CA LEU A 3 -2.67 -15.01 -4.79
C LEU A 3 -1.26 -14.63 -4.32
N PRO A 4 -0.22 -15.07 -5.05
CA PRO A 4 1.16 -14.76 -4.72
C PRO A 4 1.44 -13.28 -4.95
N SER A 5 2.17 -12.65 -4.03
CA SER A 5 2.55 -11.24 -4.15
C SER A 5 3.76 -11.02 -5.05
N TYR A 6 4.61 -12.04 -5.19
CA TYR A 6 5.75 -12.08 -6.09
C TYR A 6 5.72 -13.36 -6.92
N VAL A 7 6.24 -13.28 -8.14
CA VAL A 7 6.58 -14.44 -8.95
C VAL A 7 8.05 -14.74 -8.71
N THR A 8 8.33 -15.90 -8.12
CA THR A 8 9.69 -16.40 -7.87
C THR A 8 10.12 -17.38 -8.94
N ARG A 9 11.43 -17.60 -9.07
CA ARG A 9 11.99 -18.60 -9.99
C ARG A 9 11.43 -20.00 -9.73
N GLU A 10 11.39 -20.42 -8.48
CA GLU A 10 10.64 -21.62 -8.08
C GLU A 10 9.24 -21.22 -7.59
N SER A 11 8.22 -21.59 -8.36
CA SER A 11 6.82 -21.27 -8.06
C SER A 11 6.31 -21.87 -6.75
N ALA A 12 6.90 -23.00 -6.31
CA ALA A 12 6.62 -23.63 -5.02
C ALA A 12 7.04 -22.78 -3.81
N LEU A 13 7.96 -21.83 -4.00
CA LEU A 13 8.37 -20.87 -2.98
C LEU A 13 7.55 -19.57 -3.03
N GLY A 14 6.57 -19.49 -3.93
CA GLY A 14 5.65 -18.38 -4.01
C GLY A 14 4.85 -18.24 -2.72
N MET A 15 5.14 -17.19 -1.96
CA MET A 15 4.44 -16.96 -0.69
C MET A 15 3.06 -16.35 -0.94
N PRO A 16 1.99 -16.89 -0.34
CA PRO A 16 0.66 -16.27 -0.41
C PRO A 16 0.70 -14.89 0.24
N GLY A 17 -0.07 -13.94 -0.30
CA GLY A 17 -0.02 -12.55 0.15
C GLY A 17 -0.28 -12.34 1.64
N ILE A 18 -1.07 -13.22 2.29
CA ILE A 18 -1.27 -13.16 3.74
C ILE A 18 -0.03 -13.58 4.55
N GLY A 19 0.76 -14.54 4.06
CA GLY A 19 2.03 -14.90 4.69
C GLY A 19 3.02 -13.74 4.61
N LEU A 20 3.03 -13.06 3.45
CA LEU A 20 3.88 -11.91 3.23
C LEU A 20 3.45 -10.70 4.10
N LEU A 21 2.15 -10.51 4.34
CA LEU A 21 1.63 -9.49 5.27
C LEU A 21 2.13 -9.67 6.72
N LEU A 22 2.32 -10.92 7.16
CA LEU A 22 2.80 -11.23 8.52
C LEU A 22 4.31 -11.14 8.63
N ILE A 23 5.04 -11.65 7.63
CA ILE A 23 6.52 -11.70 7.63
C ILE A 23 7.12 -10.35 7.23
N GLY A 24 6.36 -9.53 6.49
CA GLY A 24 6.79 -8.26 5.96
C GLY A 24 7.36 -7.27 6.98
N TRP A 25 6.86 -7.30 8.21
CA TRP A 25 7.34 -6.47 9.30
C TRP A 25 8.82 -6.69 9.63
N ILE A 26 9.33 -7.91 9.42
CA ILE A 26 10.76 -8.25 9.58
C ILE A 26 11.59 -7.54 8.51
N GLY A 27 11.02 -7.35 7.31
CA GLY A 27 11.66 -6.66 6.19
C GLY A 27 12.01 -5.19 6.48
N ILE A 28 11.32 -4.53 7.42
CA ILE A 28 11.63 -3.15 7.82
C ILE A 28 13.06 -3.05 8.37
N GLY A 29 13.53 -4.05 9.12
CA GLY A 29 14.90 -4.11 9.61
C GLY A 29 15.95 -4.30 8.50
N ASN A 30 15.52 -4.77 7.33
CA ASN A 30 16.35 -4.98 6.13
C ASN A 30 16.12 -3.89 5.07
N HIS A 31 15.71 -2.69 5.48
CA HIS A 31 15.44 -1.53 4.61
C HIS A 31 14.31 -1.72 3.60
N ILE A 32 13.40 -2.69 3.82
CA ILE A 32 12.19 -2.86 3.02
C ILE A 32 11.04 -2.13 3.72
N TYR A 33 10.78 -0.90 3.32
CA TYR A 33 9.81 0.01 3.96
C TYR A 33 8.41 -0.07 3.37
N ALA A 34 8.22 -0.86 2.31
CA ALA A 34 6.93 -1.09 1.67
C ALA A 34 5.80 -1.43 2.66
N TRP A 35 6.12 -2.10 3.77
CA TRP A 35 5.13 -2.49 4.76
C TRP A 35 4.57 -1.36 5.61
N LEU A 36 5.28 -0.23 5.71
CA LEU A 36 4.77 0.97 6.36
C LEU A 36 3.57 1.58 5.62
N ALA A 37 3.34 1.22 4.34
CA ALA A 37 2.14 1.61 3.62
C ALA A 37 0.85 1.09 4.29
N ASN A 38 0.89 -0.10 4.93
CA ASN A 38 -0.30 -0.71 5.51
C ASN A 38 -0.89 0.10 6.68
N PRO A 39 -0.14 0.47 7.74
CA PRO A 39 -0.64 1.37 8.78
C PRO A 39 -1.22 2.68 8.26
N LEU A 40 -0.58 3.27 7.25
CA LEU A 40 -1.05 4.53 6.66
C LEU A 40 -2.42 4.35 6.00
N ILE A 41 -2.61 3.27 5.24
CA ILE A 41 -3.88 2.97 4.60
C ILE A 41 -4.95 2.59 5.62
N ILE A 42 -4.62 1.80 6.64
CA ILE A 42 -5.53 1.47 7.75
C ILE A 42 -5.96 2.75 8.48
N PHE A 43 -5.02 3.66 8.74
CA PHE A 43 -5.34 4.96 9.33
C PHE A 43 -6.30 5.75 8.44
N CYS A 44 -6.09 5.76 7.12
CA CYS A 44 -7.00 6.43 6.18
C CYS A 44 -8.42 5.83 6.23
N PHE A 45 -8.57 4.50 6.29
CA PHE A 45 -9.88 3.85 6.38
C PHE A 45 -10.72 4.34 7.57
N PHE A 46 -10.10 4.54 8.73
CA PHE A 46 -10.81 5.03 9.92
C PHE A 46 -10.86 6.56 10.01
N GLY A 47 -9.87 7.24 9.41
CA GLY A 47 -9.67 8.69 9.54
C GLY A 47 -10.32 9.54 8.45
N MET A 48 -10.69 8.96 7.30
CA MET A 48 -11.03 9.76 6.10
C MET A 48 -12.20 10.73 6.30
N LYS A 49 -13.21 10.35 7.10
CA LYS A 49 -14.38 11.22 7.37
C LYS A 49 -14.01 12.44 8.20
N ASN A 50 -13.13 12.26 9.18
CA ASN A 50 -12.78 13.31 10.14
C ASN A 50 -11.63 14.19 9.61
N LYS A 51 -10.64 13.57 8.97
CA LYS A 51 -9.39 14.21 8.55
C LYS A 51 -9.05 13.88 7.08
N PRO A 52 -9.90 14.25 6.10
CA PRO A 52 -9.70 13.89 4.70
C PRO A 52 -8.39 14.43 4.12
N THR A 53 -8.00 15.65 4.47
CA THR A 53 -6.74 16.28 4.04
C THR A 53 -5.52 15.48 4.49
N LEU A 54 -5.49 15.07 5.77
CA LEU A 54 -4.41 14.24 6.30
C LEU A 54 -4.38 12.88 5.61
N CYS A 55 -5.54 12.26 5.40
CA CYS A 55 -5.64 10.95 4.74
C CYS A 55 -5.17 11.00 3.28
N LEU A 56 -5.41 12.11 2.57
CA LEU A 56 -4.87 12.31 1.23
C LEU A 56 -3.33 12.30 1.23
N TYR A 57 -2.69 13.06 2.12
CA TYR A 57 -1.23 13.06 2.23
C TYR A 57 -0.68 11.69 2.66
N LEU A 58 -1.31 11.02 3.63
CA LEU A 58 -0.87 9.72 4.11
C LEU A 58 -1.06 8.61 3.06
N SER A 59 -2.12 8.66 2.25
CA SER A 59 -2.31 7.70 1.16
C SER A 59 -1.30 7.89 0.03
N ILE A 60 -0.90 9.12 -0.28
CA ILE A 60 0.22 9.40 -1.19
C ILE A 60 1.53 8.87 -0.62
N ALA A 61 1.82 9.13 0.66
CA ALA A 61 3.01 8.59 1.32
C ALA A 61 3.02 7.06 1.32
N ALA A 62 1.85 6.43 1.54
CA ALA A 62 1.70 4.98 1.46
C ALA A 62 2.03 4.45 0.07
N LEU A 63 1.61 5.14 -1.00
CA LEU A 63 1.97 4.77 -2.37
C LEU A 63 3.49 4.84 -2.57
N VAL A 64 4.13 5.94 -2.18
CA VAL A 64 5.60 6.09 -2.30
C VAL A 64 6.33 4.96 -1.58
N LEU A 65 5.92 4.64 -0.34
CA LEU A 65 6.50 3.54 0.41
C LEU A 65 6.25 2.19 -0.29
N SER A 66 5.04 1.97 -0.82
CA SER A 66 4.70 0.72 -1.51
C SER A 66 5.50 0.49 -2.80
N LEU A 67 6.05 1.54 -3.43
CA LEU A 67 6.92 1.38 -4.60
C LEU A 67 8.23 0.68 -4.25
N ASP A 68 8.68 0.76 -2.99
CA ASP A 68 9.83 0.00 -2.51
C ASP A 68 9.63 -1.52 -2.67
N PHE A 69 8.38 -1.98 -2.70
CA PHE A 69 8.02 -3.37 -2.97
C PHE A 69 8.50 -3.84 -4.36
N MET A 70 8.63 -2.93 -5.33
CA MET A 70 9.12 -3.25 -6.67
C MET A 70 10.64 -3.44 -6.72
N ASN A 71 11.37 -2.99 -5.69
CA ASN A 71 12.83 -3.10 -5.63
C ASN A 71 13.32 -4.41 -4.98
N VAL A 72 12.42 -5.22 -4.44
CA VAL A 72 12.76 -6.49 -3.80
C VAL A 72 13.22 -7.51 -4.85
N LYS A 73 14.49 -7.90 -4.79
CA LYS A 73 15.12 -8.83 -5.75
C LYS A 73 15.13 -10.29 -5.30
N SER A 74 15.03 -10.54 -4.00
CA SER A 74 14.99 -11.87 -3.41
C SER A 74 14.19 -11.84 -2.13
N LEU A 75 13.48 -12.92 -1.85
CA LEU A 75 12.73 -13.10 -0.61
C LEU A 75 13.58 -13.70 0.53
N GLY A 76 14.87 -13.98 0.28
CA GLY A 76 15.79 -14.53 1.30
C GLY A 76 15.50 -15.98 1.70
N PHE A 77 14.64 -16.67 0.95
CA PHE A 77 14.40 -18.10 1.10
C PHE A 77 15.31 -18.85 0.13
N ASP A 78 16.47 -19.29 0.63
CA ASP A 78 17.36 -20.17 -0.12
C ASP A 78 16.87 -21.61 0.07
N SER A 79 16.73 -22.35 -1.04
CA SER A 79 16.54 -23.79 -0.94
C SER A 79 17.91 -24.46 -0.82
N SER A 80 18.00 -25.60 -0.14
CA SER A 80 19.25 -26.37 -0.05
C SER A 80 19.75 -26.89 -1.42
N ARG A 81 18.93 -26.75 -2.47
CA ARG A 81 19.24 -27.20 -3.85
C ARG A 81 19.50 -26.05 -4.84
N ASP A 82 18.93 -24.87 -4.61
CA ASP A 82 19.13 -23.69 -5.47
C ASP A 82 19.08 -22.40 -4.63
N ILE A 83 20.24 -21.73 -4.56
CA ILE A 83 20.43 -20.43 -3.88
C ILE A 83 19.64 -19.32 -4.60
N ALA A 84 19.30 -19.51 -5.88
CA ALA A 84 18.49 -18.57 -6.65
C ALA A 84 16.98 -18.86 -6.61
N ALA A 85 16.52 -19.86 -5.84
CA ALA A 85 15.12 -20.26 -5.82
C ALA A 85 14.18 -19.14 -5.33
N GLY A 86 14.64 -18.35 -4.35
CA GLY A 86 13.93 -17.18 -3.81
C GLY A 86 14.04 -15.90 -4.64
N GLN A 87 14.67 -15.94 -5.82
CA GLN A 87 14.82 -14.78 -6.69
C GLN A 87 13.46 -14.33 -7.23
N VAL A 88 13.18 -13.04 -7.07
CA VAL A 88 11.96 -12.39 -7.57
C VAL A 88 12.15 -12.08 -9.05
N LEU A 89 11.26 -12.61 -9.89
CA LEU A 89 11.22 -12.34 -11.33
C LEU A 89 10.32 -11.15 -11.64
N SER A 90 9.17 -11.06 -10.96
CA SER A 90 8.20 -9.99 -11.15
C SER A 90 7.24 -9.88 -9.96
N VAL A 91 6.45 -8.79 -9.95
CA VAL A 91 5.34 -8.61 -9.02
C VAL A 91 4.20 -9.54 -9.43
N GLY A 92 3.72 -10.34 -8.47
CA GLY A 92 2.58 -11.24 -8.68
C GLY A 92 1.25 -10.51 -8.60
N LEU A 93 0.17 -11.21 -8.94
CA LEU A 93 -1.19 -10.66 -8.90
C LEU A 93 -1.59 -10.14 -7.51
N GLY A 94 -1.10 -10.78 -6.44
CA GLY A 94 -1.31 -10.29 -5.08
C GLY A 94 -0.73 -8.89 -4.87
N GLY A 95 0.51 -8.66 -5.33
CA GLY A 95 1.17 -7.37 -5.24
C GLY A 95 0.47 -6.30 -6.08
N ALA A 96 0.03 -6.67 -7.30
CA ALA A 96 -0.73 -5.77 -8.16
C ALA A 96 -2.07 -5.34 -7.55
N ILE A 97 -2.82 -6.27 -6.96
CA ILE A 97 -4.09 -5.98 -6.27
C ILE A 97 -3.86 -5.08 -5.06
N TRP A 98 -2.78 -5.32 -4.31
CA TRP A 98 -2.42 -4.49 -3.17
C TRP A 98 -2.09 -3.05 -3.59
N LEU A 99 -1.25 -2.86 -4.61
CA LEU A 99 -0.95 -1.53 -5.17
C LEU A 99 -2.21 -0.84 -5.69
N LEU A 100 -3.09 -1.58 -6.37
CA LEU A 100 -4.37 -1.05 -6.85
C LEU A 100 -5.25 -0.57 -5.69
N SER A 101 -5.29 -1.29 -4.56
CA SER A 101 -6.05 -0.88 -3.39
C SER A 101 -5.56 0.44 -2.78
N ILE A 102 -4.24 0.68 -2.82
CA ILE A 102 -3.63 1.94 -2.38
C ILE A 102 -4.06 3.08 -3.31
N ILE A 103 -4.00 2.87 -4.63
CA ILE A 103 -4.44 3.84 -5.63
C ILE A 103 -5.92 4.19 -5.43
N LEU A 104 -6.79 3.19 -5.23
CA LEU A 104 -8.22 3.41 -4.96
C LEU A 104 -8.44 4.22 -3.67
N THR A 105 -7.62 3.98 -2.64
CA THR A 105 -7.67 4.75 -1.38
C THR A 105 -7.32 6.22 -1.60
N ILE A 106 -6.33 6.53 -2.46
CA ILE A 106 -6.00 7.90 -2.85
C ILE A 106 -7.20 8.57 -3.52
N PHE A 107 -7.82 7.90 -4.50
CA PHE A 107 -9.00 8.43 -5.17
C PHE A 107 -10.15 8.71 -4.19
N ALA A 108 -10.42 7.78 -3.27
CA ALA A 108 -11.43 7.97 -2.24
C ALA A 108 -11.10 9.14 -1.30
N CYS A 109 -9.84 9.31 -0.91
CA CYS A 109 -9.43 10.46 -0.08
C CYS A 109 -9.58 11.79 -0.84
N ALA A 110 -9.25 11.80 -2.15
CA ALA A 110 -9.37 12.98 -2.99
C ALA A 110 -10.83 13.41 -3.21
N THR A 111 -11.75 12.47 -3.40
CA THR A 111 -13.19 12.78 -3.54
C THR A 111 -13.75 13.38 -2.24
N PHE A 112 -13.45 12.77 -1.09
CA PHE A 112 -13.88 13.29 0.22
C PHE A 112 -13.26 14.65 0.55
N PHE A 113 -11.99 14.85 0.20
CA PHE A 113 -11.32 16.15 0.36
C PHE A 113 -12.04 17.23 -0.45
N ARG A 114 -12.36 16.95 -1.71
CA ARG A 114 -13.09 17.88 -2.59
C ARG A 114 -14.47 18.23 -2.03
N GLU A 115 -15.24 17.23 -1.60
CA GLU A 115 -16.58 17.44 -1.02
C GLU A 115 -16.54 18.34 0.21
N LYS A 116 -15.61 18.07 1.14
CA LYS A 116 -15.44 18.90 2.35
C LYS A 116 -15.04 20.33 2.01
N HIS A 117 -14.14 20.51 1.04
CA HIS A 117 -13.71 21.85 0.63
C HIS A 117 -14.84 22.65 -0.03
N LEU A 118 -15.68 22.00 -0.85
CA LEU A 118 -16.85 22.63 -1.46
C LEU A 118 -17.89 23.06 -0.42
N ALA A 119 -18.18 22.20 0.56
CA ALA A 119 -19.11 22.53 1.66
C ALA A 119 -18.64 23.78 2.43
N GLN A 120 -17.35 23.82 2.80
CA GLN A 120 -16.78 24.98 3.51
C GLN A 120 -16.80 26.26 2.68
N LYS A 121 -16.66 26.16 1.35
CA LYS A 121 -16.72 27.32 0.47
C LYS A 121 -18.14 27.91 0.41
N ILE A 122 -19.16 27.05 0.34
CA ILE A 122 -20.57 27.48 0.30
C ILE A 122 -20.95 28.16 1.62
N GLU A 123 -20.61 27.55 2.77
CA GLU A 123 -20.87 28.14 4.09
C GLU A 123 -20.24 29.54 4.23
N HIS A 124 -19.04 29.73 3.71
CA HIS A 124 -18.35 31.03 3.78
C HIS A 124 -18.99 32.10 2.86
N GLU A 125 -19.50 31.71 1.69
CA GLU A 125 -20.22 32.61 0.78
C GLU A 125 -21.57 33.04 1.38
N ASP A 126 -22.29 32.13 2.05
CA ASP A 126 -23.56 32.44 2.73
C ASP A 126 -23.37 33.44 3.88
N GLU A 127 -22.34 33.25 4.72
CA GLU A 127 -22.01 34.18 5.82
C GLU A 127 -21.62 35.59 5.36
N GLN A 128 -21.02 35.73 4.17
CA GLN A 128 -20.65 37.04 3.62
C GLN A 128 -21.83 37.79 2.98
N SER A 129 -22.92 37.09 2.68
CA SER A 129 -24.12 37.64 2.04
C SER A 129 -25.21 38.09 3.02
N SER A 130 -25.06 37.76 4.31
CA SER A 130 -25.98 38.10 5.42
C SER A 130 -25.51 39.33 6.19
#